data_AF-A0A3D9IFT7-F1
#
_entry.id   AF-A0A3D9IFT7-F1
#
_cell.length_a   1.000
_cell.length_b   1.000
_cell.length_c   1.000
_cell.angle_alpha   90.00
_cell.angle_beta   90.00
_cell.angle_gamma   90.00
#
_symmetry.space_group_name_H-M   'P 1'
#
loop_
_entity.id
_entity.type
_entity.pdbx_description
1 polymer ?
#
loop_
_entity_poly.entity_id
_entity_poly.type
_entity_poly.pdbx_seq_one_letter_code
_entity_poly.pdbx_strand_id
1 'polypeptide(L)'
;MARKYRLLCAVVLAIAFAGLAVGCASSGGSAKENGETAIPTSESSSGGGDLYEAITPLPAADAADGLAKMNDLVKTYKQAIESDDTAAAQQAAQDLAGTWKAFEEEAAKLDGQRAVAVRENLVLLLEQSSDAKNRDQLVDISYSLYQTIRDLKEKAEGSLLNEDTATEAEDSEIYP
;
A
#
# COMPACT_ATOMS: atom_id res chain seq x y z
N MET A 1 -34.46 -28.89 -28.31
CA MET A 1 -34.34 -29.81 -27.14
C MET A 1 -33.44 -29.11 -26.12
N ALA A 2 -33.99 -28.43 -25.12
CA ALA A 2 -34.45 -28.94 -23.82
C ALA A 2 -33.32 -29.11 -22.77
N ARG A 3 -33.15 -28.05 -21.96
CA ARG A 3 -32.95 -27.98 -20.49
C ARG A 3 -31.87 -28.86 -19.83
N LYS A 4 -31.02 -28.23 -19.01
CA LYS A 4 -31.10 -28.29 -17.52
C LYS A 4 -29.95 -27.52 -16.86
N TYR A 5 -30.27 -26.32 -16.38
CA TYR A 5 -29.55 -25.66 -15.30
C TYR A 5 -29.93 -26.37 -13.98
N ARG A 6 -28.95 -26.78 -13.18
CA ARG A 6 -29.12 -27.19 -11.77
C ARG A 6 -28.55 -26.05 -10.92
N LEU A 7 -29.42 -25.20 -10.34
CA LEU A 7 -29.77 -25.18 -8.91
C LEU A 7 -28.53 -25.26 -8.00
N LEU A 8 -28.04 -24.13 -7.48
CA LEU A 8 -28.46 -23.45 -6.22
C LEU A 8 -28.01 -24.21 -4.97
N CYS A 9 -27.12 -23.59 -4.20
CA CYS A 9 -27.12 -23.64 -2.73
C CYS A 9 -26.51 -22.33 -2.21
N ALA A 10 -27.38 -21.37 -1.93
CA ALA A 10 -27.06 -20.20 -1.14
C ALA A 10 -26.86 -20.61 0.32
N VAL A 11 -25.78 -20.16 0.95
CA VAL A 11 -25.65 -20.16 2.41
C VAL A 11 -25.50 -18.70 2.83
N VAL A 12 -26.65 -18.08 3.08
CA VAL A 12 -26.76 -16.86 3.88
C VAL A 12 -26.94 -17.32 5.32
N LEU A 13 -26.04 -16.95 6.21
CA LEU A 13 -26.30 -17.08 7.64
C LEU A 13 -25.76 -15.85 8.38
N ALA A 14 -26.67 -14.92 8.62
CA ALA A 14 -26.53 -13.77 9.48
C ALA A 14 -26.88 -14.16 10.92
N ILE A 15 -26.00 -13.88 11.89
CA ILE A 15 -26.30 -13.85 13.33
C ILE A 15 -25.37 -12.76 13.92
N ALA A 16 -25.85 -11.52 14.09
CA ALA A 16 -26.53 -10.95 15.26
C ALA A 16 -25.56 -10.44 16.33
N PHE A 17 -25.49 -9.10 16.43
CA PHE A 17 -24.89 -8.33 17.51
C PHE A 17 -25.66 -8.54 18.82
N ALA A 18 -24.93 -8.75 19.92
CA ALA A 18 -25.36 -8.39 21.26
C ALA A 18 -24.13 -7.95 22.05
N GLY A 19 -24.07 -6.66 22.38
CA GLY A 19 -23.08 -6.15 23.32
C GLY A 19 -23.44 -6.50 24.76
N LEU A 20 -22.47 -6.34 25.66
CA LEU A 20 -22.64 -5.65 26.95
C LEU A 20 -21.25 -5.53 27.60
N ALA A 21 -21.03 -4.34 28.15
CA ALA A 21 -19.83 -3.89 28.85
C ALA A 21 -19.76 -4.46 30.28
N VAL A 22 -18.78 -3.93 31.04
CA VAL A 22 -18.46 -4.13 32.47
C VAL A 22 -17.48 -5.29 32.69
N GLY A 23 -16.29 -5.12 33.27
CA GLY A 23 -15.78 -4.08 34.14
C GLY A 23 -15.18 -4.73 35.40
N CYS A 24 -13.85 -4.70 35.49
CA CYS A 24 -12.98 -4.70 36.68
C CYS A 24 -13.15 -5.73 37.83
N ALA A 25 -12.00 -6.36 38.12
CA ALA A 25 -11.40 -6.60 39.44
C ALA A 25 -11.63 -7.92 40.19
N SER A 26 -10.47 -8.53 40.52
CA SER A 26 -10.08 -9.07 41.82
C SER A 26 -9.93 -10.59 41.94
N SER A 27 -8.66 -10.97 42.15
CA SER A 27 -8.16 -11.97 43.10
C SER A 27 -8.59 -13.43 42.98
N GLY A 28 -7.59 -14.27 42.67
CA GLY A 28 -7.30 -15.46 43.48
C GLY A 28 -7.85 -16.81 42.99
N GLY A 29 -6.93 -17.73 42.71
CA GLY A 29 -7.14 -19.15 43.03
C GLY A 29 -7.62 -20.06 41.90
N SER A 30 -6.64 -20.68 41.24
CA SER A 30 -6.57 -22.06 40.74
C SER A 30 -7.81 -22.82 40.19
N ALA A 31 -7.56 -23.37 39.00
CA ALA A 31 -8.09 -24.63 38.44
C ALA A 31 -9.46 -24.61 37.76
N LYS A 32 -9.45 -24.43 36.43
CA LYS A 32 -9.83 -25.48 35.46
C LYS A 32 -9.75 -24.97 34.02
N GLU A 33 -8.99 -25.71 33.22
CA GLU A 33 -9.27 -26.10 31.84
C GLU A 33 -10.39 -25.31 31.12
N ASN A 34 -10.00 -24.41 30.22
CA ASN A 34 -10.75 -24.09 29.02
C ASN A 34 -9.82 -23.42 27.99
N GLY A 35 -10.15 -23.67 26.73
CA GLY A 35 -9.35 -23.32 25.56
C GLY A 35 -8.89 -21.88 25.51
N GLU A 36 -7.65 -21.74 25.07
CA GLU A 36 -7.17 -20.52 24.45
C GLU A 36 -6.75 -20.93 23.04
N THR A 37 -7.58 -20.59 22.07
CA THR A 37 -7.13 -20.44 20.69
C THR A 37 -6.11 -19.32 20.74
N ALA A 38 -4.85 -19.67 21.03
CA ALA A 38 -3.73 -18.79 20.82
C ALA A 38 -3.76 -18.48 19.32
N ILE A 39 -4.25 -17.29 18.99
CA ILE A 39 -3.86 -16.64 17.74
C ILE A 39 -2.34 -16.72 17.77
N PRO A 40 -1.67 -17.34 16.78
CA PRO A 40 -0.27 -17.05 16.61
C PRO A 40 -0.22 -15.57 16.31
N THR A 41 -0.02 -14.75 17.33
CA THR A 41 0.73 -13.52 17.15
C THR A 41 2.04 -14.04 16.61
N SER A 42 2.15 -14.03 15.28
CA SER A 42 3.43 -14.12 14.60
C SER A 42 4.26 -13.03 15.24
N GLU A 43 5.02 -13.41 16.26
CA GLU A 43 6.20 -12.69 16.66
C GLU A 43 6.97 -12.54 15.36
N SER A 44 6.97 -11.32 14.83
CA SER A 44 7.85 -10.93 13.75
C SER A 44 9.26 -10.95 14.33
N SER A 45 9.76 -12.16 14.56
CA SER A 45 11.16 -12.43 14.69
C SER A 45 11.72 -12.31 13.29
N SER A 46 12.15 -11.10 12.95
CA SER A 46 13.16 -10.97 11.93
C SER A 46 14.14 -9.90 12.37
N GLY A 47 15.24 -10.36 12.98
CA GLY A 47 16.51 -9.64 12.96
C GLY A 47 17.13 -9.68 11.55
N GLY A 48 16.32 -9.41 10.52
CA GLY A 48 16.76 -9.07 9.18
C GLY A 48 16.57 -7.57 9.03
N GLY A 49 17.61 -6.84 8.61
CA GLY A 49 17.49 -5.40 8.37
C GLY A 49 16.30 -5.13 7.44
N ASP A 50 15.57 -4.04 7.73
CA ASP A 50 14.44 -3.59 6.92
C ASP A 50 14.89 -3.51 5.44
N LEU A 51 14.35 -4.40 4.60
CA LEU A 51 14.75 -4.55 3.20
C LEU A 51 14.62 -3.22 2.45
N TYR A 52 13.66 -2.39 2.85
CA TYR A 52 13.43 -1.07 2.30
C TYR A 52 14.55 -0.09 2.67
N GLU A 53 15.06 -0.15 3.90
CA GLU A 53 16.15 0.72 4.35
C GLU A 53 17.46 0.44 3.60
N ALA A 54 17.68 -0.82 3.18
CA ALA A 54 18.83 -1.21 2.37
C ALA A 54 18.76 -0.73 0.90
N ILE A 55 17.60 -0.29 0.42
CA ILE A 55 17.44 0.18 -0.96
C ILE A 55 18.14 1.53 -1.16
N THR A 56 18.95 1.61 -2.22
CA THR A 56 19.55 2.86 -2.68
C THR A 56 18.54 3.66 -3.51
N PRO A 57 18.36 4.97 -3.26
CA PRO A 57 17.47 5.80 -4.05
C PRO A 57 17.86 5.82 -5.54
N LEU A 58 16.87 5.72 -6.42
CA LEU A 58 17.03 5.88 -7.86
C LEU A 58 16.63 7.30 -8.28
N PRO A 59 17.33 7.93 -9.24
CA PRO A 59 17.14 9.34 -9.54
C PRO A 59 15.73 9.67 -10.03
N ALA A 60 15.09 10.63 -9.34
CA ALA A 60 13.89 11.34 -9.75
C ALA A 60 14.18 12.85 -9.70
N ALA A 61 13.72 13.61 -10.69
CA ALA A 61 13.95 15.06 -10.73
C ALA A 61 13.08 15.80 -9.72
N ASP A 62 11.85 15.33 -9.56
CA ASP A 62 10.83 15.80 -8.62
C ASP A 62 9.80 14.70 -8.39
N ALA A 63 8.82 14.95 -7.52
CA ALA A 63 7.73 14.02 -7.25
C ALA A 63 6.88 13.67 -8.48
N ALA A 64 6.68 14.58 -9.44
CA ALA A 64 5.87 14.30 -10.62
C ALA A 64 6.59 13.33 -11.58
N ASP A 65 7.87 13.56 -11.84
CA ASP A 65 8.76 12.64 -12.57
C ASP A 65 8.84 11.28 -11.88
N GLY A 66 9.02 11.28 -10.55
CA GLY A 66 9.05 10.06 -9.73
C GLY A 66 7.76 9.24 -9.85
N LEU A 67 6.59 9.88 -9.70
CA LEU A 67 5.28 9.22 -9.82
C LEU A 67 4.99 8.74 -11.25
N ALA A 68 5.51 9.42 -12.28
CA ALA A 68 5.42 8.97 -13.67
C ALA A 68 6.26 7.71 -13.90
N LYS A 69 7.53 7.71 -13.44
CA LYS A 69 8.42 6.54 -13.51
C LYS A 69 7.84 5.34 -12.76
N MET A 70 7.32 5.56 -11.54
CA MET A 70 6.71 4.49 -10.76
C MET A 70 5.48 3.89 -11.45
N ASN A 71 4.66 4.68 -12.13
CA ASN A 71 3.52 4.16 -12.90
C ASN A 71 3.94 3.12 -13.94
N ASP A 72 5.05 3.35 -14.64
CA ASP A 72 5.57 2.41 -15.63
C ASP A 72 6.22 1.19 -14.96
N LEU A 73 6.95 1.38 -13.86
CA LEU A 73 7.50 0.29 -13.08
C LEU A 73 6.43 -0.63 -12.48
N VAL A 74 5.27 -0.10 -12.07
CA VAL A 74 4.15 -0.94 -11.59
C VAL A 74 3.61 -1.83 -12.72
N LYS A 75 3.60 -1.35 -13.98
CA LYS A 75 3.21 -2.18 -15.13
C LYS A 75 4.24 -3.29 -15.37
N THR A 76 5.52 -2.97 -15.32
CA THR A 76 6.61 -3.95 -15.42
C THR A 76 6.50 -5.01 -14.33
N TYR A 77 6.26 -4.59 -13.09
CA TYR A 77 6.04 -5.48 -11.97
C TYR A 77 4.85 -6.43 -12.20
N LYS A 78 3.70 -5.88 -12.63
CA LYS A 78 2.49 -6.66 -12.98
C LYS A 78 2.76 -7.70 -14.05
N GLN A 79 3.46 -7.31 -15.11
CA GLN A 79 3.78 -8.24 -16.19
C GLN A 79 4.69 -9.38 -15.70
N ALA A 80 5.64 -9.08 -14.81
CA ALA A 80 6.54 -10.09 -14.24
C ALA A 80 5.78 -11.11 -13.38
N ILE A 81 4.89 -10.65 -12.48
CA ILE A 81 4.08 -11.55 -11.66
C ILE A 81 3.08 -12.37 -12.49
N GLU A 82 2.51 -11.79 -13.55
CA GLU A 82 1.59 -12.51 -14.46
C GLU A 82 2.30 -13.57 -15.31
N SER A 83 3.60 -13.39 -15.53
CA SER A 83 4.46 -14.34 -16.26
C SER A 83 5.17 -15.34 -15.35
N ASP A 84 4.84 -15.34 -14.05
CA ASP A 84 5.50 -16.12 -12.99
C ASP A 84 7.05 -15.92 -12.93
N ASP A 85 7.54 -14.76 -13.38
CA ASP A 85 8.97 -14.38 -13.33
C ASP A 85 9.29 -13.66 -12.01
N THR A 86 9.56 -14.45 -10.96
CA THR A 86 9.83 -13.93 -9.61
C THR A 86 11.12 -13.12 -9.53
N ALA A 87 12.11 -13.39 -10.39
CA ALA A 87 13.35 -12.62 -10.44
C ALA A 87 13.11 -11.22 -11.01
N ALA A 88 12.37 -11.13 -12.12
CA ALA A 88 11.96 -9.85 -12.69
C ALA A 88 11.03 -9.08 -11.75
N ALA A 89 10.10 -9.77 -11.07
CA ALA A 89 9.21 -9.15 -10.08
C ALA A 89 10.01 -8.57 -8.90
N GLN A 90 10.98 -9.32 -8.37
CA GLN A 90 11.85 -8.83 -7.29
C GLN A 90 12.65 -7.61 -7.71
N GLN A 91 13.23 -7.61 -8.93
CA GLN A 91 13.96 -6.46 -9.45
C GLN A 91 13.04 -5.24 -9.60
N ALA A 92 11.86 -5.42 -10.20
CA ALA A 92 10.91 -4.33 -10.36
C ALA A 92 10.41 -3.77 -9.00
N ALA A 93 10.28 -4.60 -7.96
CA ALA A 93 9.98 -4.14 -6.61
C ALA A 93 11.11 -3.29 -6.01
N GLN A 94 12.38 -3.67 -6.23
CA GLN A 94 13.54 -2.87 -5.83
C GLN A 94 13.58 -1.53 -6.57
N ASP A 95 13.32 -1.53 -7.88
CA ASP A 95 13.30 -0.32 -8.69
C ASP A 95 12.17 0.62 -8.26
N LEU A 96 10.98 0.08 -7.94
CA LEU A 96 9.87 0.84 -7.37
C LEU A 96 10.25 1.48 -6.04
N ALA A 97 10.85 0.72 -5.12
CA ALA A 97 11.28 1.24 -3.82
C ALA A 97 12.37 2.28 -3.95
N GLY A 98 13.36 2.05 -4.82
CA GLY A 98 14.44 2.99 -5.08
C GLY A 98 13.93 4.29 -5.67
N THR A 99 13.00 4.22 -6.63
CA THR A 99 12.38 5.40 -7.23
C THR A 99 11.58 6.19 -6.19
N TRP A 100 10.77 5.51 -5.36
CA TRP A 100 10.00 6.16 -4.32
C TRP A 100 10.87 6.88 -3.27
N LYS A 101 11.95 6.25 -2.79
CA LYS A 101 12.88 6.85 -1.81
C LYS A 101 13.49 8.17 -2.26
N ALA A 102 13.59 8.41 -3.56
CA ALA A 102 14.16 9.66 -4.06
C ALA A 102 13.26 10.89 -3.88
N PHE A 103 11.95 10.70 -3.70
CA PHE A 103 10.99 11.79 -3.58
C PHE A 103 9.93 11.57 -2.48
N GLU A 104 10.10 10.57 -1.61
CA GLU A 104 9.08 10.19 -0.61
C GLU A 104 8.71 11.35 0.34
N GLU A 105 9.66 12.21 0.68
CA GLU A 105 9.41 13.39 1.52
C GLU A 105 8.52 14.42 0.81
N GLU A 106 8.69 14.59 -0.50
CA GLU A 106 7.87 15.49 -1.32
C GLU A 106 6.47 14.92 -1.51
N ALA A 107 6.37 13.61 -1.77
CA ALA A 107 5.08 12.93 -1.85
C ALA A 107 4.31 13.00 -0.51
N ALA A 108 5.00 12.91 0.62
CA ALA A 108 4.39 13.05 1.95
C ALA A 108 3.81 14.45 2.20
N LYS A 109 4.39 15.51 1.59
CA LYS A 109 3.84 16.87 1.64
C LYS A 109 2.55 17.00 0.82
N LEU A 110 2.40 16.22 -0.27
CA LEU A 110 1.18 16.19 -1.09
C LEU A 110 0.03 15.45 -0.40
N ASP A 111 0.32 14.26 0.12
CA ASP A 111 -0.63 13.43 0.87
C ASP A 111 0.11 12.40 1.73
N GLY A 112 0.32 12.75 3.01
CA GLY A 112 1.06 11.90 3.94
C GLY A 112 0.42 10.52 4.17
N GLN A 113 -0.90 10.41 4.15
CA GLN A 113 -1.57 9.11 4.34
C GLN A 113 -1.28 8.18 3.15
N ARG A 114 -1.38 8.71 1.93
CA ARG A 114 -1.08 7.94 0.72
C ARG A 114 0.40 7.63 0.60
N ALA A 115 1.29 8.54 1.03
CA ALA A 115 2.72 8.28 1.06
C ALA A 115 3.08 7.09 1.98
N VAL A 116 2.46 7.01 3.17
CA VAL A 116 2.61 5.84 4.06
C VAL A 116 2.11 4.57 3.39
N ALA A 117 0.93 4.61 2.76
CA ALA A 117 0.36 3.45 2.06
C ALA A 117 1.24 2.97 0.90
N VAL A 118 1.90 3.87 0.16
CA VAL A 118 2.88 3.49 -0.87
C VAL A 118 4.06 2.77 -0.22
N ARG A 119 4.67 3.33 0.83
CA ARG A 119 5.81 2.69 1.53
C ARG A 119 5.45 1.29 2.05
N GLU A 120 4.29 1.13 2.68
CA GLU A 120 3.82 -0.17 3.18
C GLU A 120 3.65 -1.20 2.06
N ASN A 121 3.01 -0.81 0.95
CA ASN A 121 2.87 -1.69 -0.21
C ASN A 121 4.24 -2.08 -0.77
N LEU A 122 5.20 -1.15 -0.87
CA LEU A 122 6.54 -1.42 -1.37
C LEU A 122 7.31 -2.41 -0.48
N VAL A 123 7.19 -2.30 0.84
CA VAL A 123 7.78 -3.28 1.78
C VAL A 123 7.22 -4.67 1.51
N LEU A 124 5.89 -4.80 1.38
CA LEU A 124 5.26 -6.09 1.07
C LEU A 124 5.74 -6.65 -0.28
N LEU A 125 5.89 -5.82 -1.31
CA LEU A 125 6.43 -6.25 -2.60
C LEU A 125 7.88 -6.77 -2.44
N LEU A 126 8.73 -6.05 -1.71
CA LEU A 126 10.13 -6.46 -1.49
C LEU A 126 10.24 -7.79 -0.74
N GLU A 127 9.37 -8.04 0.22
CA GLU A 127 9.38 -9.27 1.03
C GLU A 127 8.82 -10.48 0.27
N GLN A 128 7.79 -10.28 -0.56
CA GLN A 128 6.95 -11.37 -1.05
C GLN A 128 7.19 -11.75 -2.51
N SER A 129 7.84 -10.89 -3.31
CA SER A 129 7.99 -11.10 -4.77
C SER A 129 8.87 -12.29 -5.16
N SER A 130 9.68 -12.80 -4.23
CA SER A 130 10.51 -13.99 -4.45
C SER A 130 9.73 -15.31 -4.40
N ASP A 131 8.48 -15.30 -3.95
CA ASP A 131 7.67 -16.50 -3.73
C ASP A 131 6.40 -16.48 -4.59
N ALA A 132 6.36 -17.36 -5.59
CA ALA A 132 5.26 -17.49 -6.54
C ALA A 132 3.90 -17.82 -5.87
N LYS A 133 3.89 -18.36 -4.65
CA LYS A 133 2.63 -18.64 -3.93
C LYS A 133 1.86 -17.36 -3.57
N ASN A 134 2.56 -16.22 -3.51
CA ASN A 134 1.99 -14.93 -3.14
C ASN A 134 1.39 -14.19 -4.34
N ARG A 135 1.41 -14.77 -5.56
CA ARG A 135 1.05 -14.07 -6.81
C ARG A 135 -0.27 -13.31 -6.73
N ASP A 136 -1.35 -13.94 -6.27
CA ASP A 136 -2.66 -13.30 -6.25
C ASP A 136 -2.68 -12.09 -5.29
N GLN A 137 -2.02 -12.21 -4.13
CA GLN A 137 -1.83 -11.09 -3.20
C GLN A 137 -0.97 -9.98 -3.82
N LEU A 138 0.10 -10.32 -4.53
CA LEU A 138 0.98 -9.35 -5.19
C LEU A 138 0.26 -8.61 -6.33
N VAL A 139 -0.67 -9.28 -7.04
CA VAL A 139 -1.55 -8.64 -8.02
C VAL A 139 -2.43 -7.59 -7.33
N ASP A 140 -3.06 -7.92 -6.21
CA ASP A 140 -3.90 -6.96 -5.46
C ASP A 140 -3.09 -5.77 -4.93
N ILE A 141 -1.90 -6.02 -4.36
CA ILE A 141 -1.00 -4.96 -3.90
C ILE A 141 -0.58 -4.07 -5.07
N SER A 142 -0.22 -4.64 -6.22
CA SER A 142 0.17 -3.87 -7.40
C SER A 142 -0.97 -3.01 -7.97
N TYR A 143 -2.23 -3.45 -7.81
CA TYR A 143 -3.39 -2.64 -8.16
C TYR A 143 -3.60 -1.47 -7.19
N SER A 144 -3.53 -1.74 -5.88
CA SER A 144 -3.60 -0.70 -4.84
C SER A 144 -2.50 0.36 -4.99
N LEU A 145 -1.27 -0.10 -5.26
CA LEU A 145 -0.11 0.75 -5.49
C LEU A 145 -0.32 1.65 -6.71
N TYR A 146 -0.78 1.09 -7.84
CA TYR A 146 -1.10 1.86 -9.04
C TYR A 146 -2.13 2.96 -8.76
N GLN A 147 -3.24 2.63 -8.08
CA GLN A 147 -4.28 3.60 -7.76
C GLN A 147 -3.76 4.71 -6.85
N THR A 148 -2.96 4.36 -5.85
CA THR A 148 -2.40 5.34 -4.92
C THR A 148 -1.41 6.29 -5.61
N ILE A 149 -0.55 5.77 -6.49
CA ILE A 149 0.38 6.58 -7.28
C ILE A 149 -0.38 7.49 -8.25
N ARG A 150 -1.42 6.98 -8.92
CA ARG A 150 -2.28 7.79 -9.82
C ARG A 150 -2.91 8.95 -9.08
N ASP A 151 -3.50 8.70 -7.91
CA ASP A 151 -4.15 9.75 -7.11
C ASP A 151 -3.14 10.78 -6.58
N LEU A 152 -1.93 10.35 -6.18
CA LEU A 152 -0.84 11.25 -5.81
C LEU A 152 -0.38 12.12 -6.99
N LYS A 153 -0.31 11.53 -8.18
CA LYS A 153 0.05 12.25 -9.42
C LYS A 153 -0.97 13.32 -9.76
N GLU A 154 -2.27 12.99 -9.70
CA GLU A 154 -3.36 13.95 -9.92
C GLU A 154 -3.27 15.14 -8.95
N LYS A 155 -2.87 14.89 -7.69
CA LYS A 155 -2.63 15.95 -6.70
C LYS A 155 -1.39 16.79 -7.01
N ALA A 156 -0.28 16.16 -7.39
CA ALA A 156 0.93 16.87 -7.79
C ALA A 156 0.65 17.82 -8.98
N GLU A 157 0.00 17.31 -10.02
CA GLU A 157 -0.36 18.09 -11.21
C GLU A 157 -1.37 19.21 -10.89
N GLY A 158 -2.36 18.93 -10.03
CA GLY A 158 -3.31 19.95 -9.57
C GLY A 158 -2.69 21.02 -8.67
N SER A 159 -1.64 20.70 -7.91
CA SER A 159 -0.93 21.66 -7.07
C SER A 159 -0.13 22.66 -7.90
N LEU A 160 0.51 22.20 -8.98
CA LEU A 160 1.30 23.05 -9.89
C LEU A 160 0.44 24.12 -10.57
N LEU A 161 -0.82 23.81 -10.90
CA LEU A 161 -1.73 24.77 -11.53
C LEU A 161 -2.20 25.89 -10.60
N ASN A 162 -2.15 25.68 -9.28
CA ASN A 162 -2.59 26.68 -8.30
C ASN A 162 -1.48 27.65 -7.89
N GLU A 163 -0.21 27.26 -8.00
CA GLU A 163 0.94 28.10 -7.62
C GLU A 163 1.21 29.21 -8.67
N ASP A 164 0.94 28.95 -9.95
CA ASP A 164 1.18 29.88 -11.07
C ASP A 164 0.16 31.04 -11.15
N THR A 165 -0.91 31.01 -10.34
CA THR A 165 -1.95 32.07 -10.32
C THR A 165 -1.86 33.01 -9.12
N ALA A 166 -0.92 32.78 -8.19
CA ALA A 166 -0.83 33.53 -6.95
C ALA A 166 0.12 34.75 -7.01
N THR A 167 0.75 35.03 -8.16
CA THR A 167 1.79 36.09 -8.28
C THR A 167 1.36 37.34 -9.07
N GLU A 168 0.07 37.62 -9.19
CA GLU A 168 -0.45 38.86 -9.80
C GLU A 168 -1.59 39.47 -8.97
N ALA A 169 -1.35 39.87 -7.72
CA ALA A 169 -2.33 40.69 -7.02
C ALA A 169 -1.81 41.59 -5.89
N GLU A 170 -0.54 42.00 -5.82
CA GLU A 170 -0.14 43.03 -4.83
C GLU A 170 0.89 44.03 -5.39
N ASP A 171 0.53 44.78 -6.44
CA ASP A 171 1.22 46.05 -6.77
C ASP A 171 0.29 47.07 -7.43
N SER A 172 -0.81 47.42 -6.76
CA SER A 172 -1.56 48.61 -7.13
C SER A 172 -2.26 49.19 -5.92
N GLU A 173 -1.60 50.21 -5.36
CA GLU A 173 -2.17 51.46 -4.80
C GLU A 173 -1.38 51.93 -3.58
N ILE A 174 -0.11 52.29 -3.81
CA ILE A 174 0.51 53.40 -3.07
C ILE A 174 0.76 54.48 -4.10
N TYR A 175 0.08 55.63 -3.97
CA TYR A 175 0.60 57.00 -4.10
C TYR A 175 -0.54 58.02 -4.31
N PRO A 176 -0.32 59.30 -3.94
CA PRO A 176 -0.13 59.88 -2.60
C PRO A 176 -1.35 60.69 -2.10
#